data_AF-A0A432HY60-F1
#
_entry.id   AF-A0A432HY60-F1
#
_cell.length_a   1.000
_cell.length_b   1.000
_cell.length_c   1.000
_cell.angle_alpha   90.00
_cell.angle_beta   90.00
_cell.angle_gamma   90.00
#
_symmetry.space_group_name_H-M   'P 1'
#
loop_
_entity.id
_entity.type
_entity.pdbx_description
1 polymer ?
#
loop_
_entity_poly.entity_id
_entity_poly.type
_entity_poly.pdbx_seq_one_letter_code
_entity_poly.pdbx_strand_id
1 'polypeptide(L)'
;MVVRMEIDWKDGMAEFWGSVVLTWLVIGGSVGSGWIEWGLVLAVCWAAFNGAHILPVLTAGSMFNSQDWEGGLTKIGWQVGGAVGVGLLAAITGGDGVPYPEVLEFNTDLGHWLTMFIGGGLVYIVWSSCDLTDLKGLGVAAFAVGMAAAAGMALTGGADLGTNISGLIDGGSFDVEGLAMFLANTIVAGLGAVMAVKVNESL
;
A
#
# COMPACT_ATOMS: atom_id res chain seq x y z
N MET A 1 -9.22 27.91 16.74
CA MET A 1 -10.18 27.11 15.95
C MET A 1 -9.82 25.66 16.19
N VAL A 2 -10.63 24.92 16.94
CA VAL A 2 -10.40 23.47 17.13
C VAL A 2 -10.92 22.81 15.88
N VAL A 3 -10.03 22.39 14.99
CA VAL A 3 -10.39 21.47 13.90
C VAL A 3 -10.77 20.17 14.60
N ARG A 4 -12.05 19.81 14.57
CA ARG A 4 -12.48 18.47 14.97
C ARG A 4 -12.27 17.58 13.77
N MET A 5 -11.25 16.74 13.83
CA MET A 5 -11.03 15.66 12.86
C MET A 5 -12.22 14.70 12.98
N GLU A 6 -13.09 14.69 11.99
CA GLU A 6 -14.19 13.75 11.89
C GLU A 6 -13.65 12.51 11.16
N ILE A 7 -13.23 11.51 11.92
CA ILE A 7 -12.73 10.25 11.36
C ILE A 7 -13.93 9.54 10.70
N ASP A 8 -13.92 9.40 9.38
CA ASP A 8 -14.82 8.47 8.71
C ASP A 8 -14.39 7.04 9.06
N TRP A 9 -15.06 6.50 10.08
CA TRP A 9 -14.79 5.18 10.61
C TRP A 9 -15.07 4.08 9.58
N LYS A 10 -16.09 4.27 8.73
CA LYS A 10 -16.48 3.24 7.76
C LYS A 10 -15.42 3.11 6.68
N ASP A 11 -14.99 4.24 6.14
CA ASP A 11 -13.92 4.27 5.13
C ASP A 11 -12.60 3.80 5.74
N GLY A 12 -12.29 4.23 6.96
CA GLY A 12 -11.11 3.77 7.70
C GLY A 12 -11.08 2.25 7.92
N MET A 13 -12.23 1.64 8.26
CA MET A 13 -12.34 0.18 8.40
C MET A 13 -12.18 -0.56 7.07
N ALA A 14 -12.64 0.02 5.96
CA ALA A 14 -12.46 -0.56 4.64
C ALA A 14 -10.96 -0.58 4.26
N GLU A 15 -10.23 0.50 4.53
CA GLU A 15 -8.77 0.58 4.35
C GLU A 15 -8.03 -0.43 5.27
N PHE A 16 -8.43 -0.51 6.54
CA PHE A 16 -7.83 -1.43 7.51
C PHE A 16 -7.99 -2.89 7.09
N TRP A 17 -9.23 -3.35 6.85
CA TRP A 17 -9.48 -4.75 6.52
C TRP A 17 -9.01 -5.13 5.11
N GLY A 18 -9.08 -4.21 4.15
CA GLY A 18 -8.47 -4.40 2.84
C GLY A 18 -6.97 -4.63 2.96
N SER A 19 -6.29 -3.84 3.79
CA SER A 19 -4.86 -3.98 4.05
C SER A 19 -4.52 -5.28 4.78
N VAL A 20 -5.33 -5.68 5.77
CA VAL A 20 -5.18 -6.99 6.46
C VAL A 20 -5.21 -8.14 5.45
N VAL A 21 -6.24 -8.18 4.58
CA VAL A 21 -6.42 -9.28 3.62
C VAL A 21 -5.28 -9.30 2.61
N LEU A 22 -4.93 -8.14 2.04
CA LEU A 22 -3.83 -8.04 1.08
C LEU A 22 -2.50 -8.50 1.71
N THR A 23 -2.24 -8.01 2.92
CA THR A 23 -1.03 -8.34 3.67
C THR A 23 -0.97 -9.83 4.00
N TRP A 24 -2.06 -10.43 4.46
CA TRP A 24 -2.08 -11.84 4.83
C TRP A 24 -1.98 -12.79 3.63
N LEU A 25 -2.68 -12.49 2.53
CA LEU A 25 -2.76 -13.40 1.40
C LEU A 25 -1.54 -13.31 0.50
N VAL A 26 -1.13 -12.09 0.13
CA VAL A 26 -0.08 -11.87 -0.87
C VAL A 26 1.28 -11.71 -0.21
N ILE A 27 1.37 -10.79 0.74
CA ILE A 27 2.65 -10.48 1.40
C ILE A 27 3.03 -11.61 2.37
N GLY A 28 2.03 -12.19 3.04
CA GLY A 28 2.09 -13.40 3.85
C GLY A 28 2.48 -14.67 3.12
N GLY A 29 2.47 -14.65 1.78
CA GLY A 29 2.81 -15.81 0.97
C GLY A 29 1.75 -16.91 0.93
N SER A 30 0.56 -16.69 1.50
CA SER A 30 -0.51 -17.70 1.56
C SER A 30 -1.03 -18.13 0.19
N VAL A 31 -1.04 -17.21 -0.80
CA VAL A 31 -1.43 -17.51 -2.19
C VAL A 31 -0.30 -17.31 -3.21
N GLY A 32 0.86 -16.78 -2.79
CA GLY A 32 1.99 -16.42 -3.66
C GLY A 32 2.09 -14.91 -3.95
N SER A 33 3.24 -14.49 -4.49
CA SER A 33 3.60 -13.07 -4.70
C SER A 33 3.77 -12.67 -6.18
N GLY A 34 3.32 -13.51 -7.11
CA GLY A 34 3.33 -13.20 -8.54
C GLY A 34 2.31 -12.14 -8.94
N TRP A 35 2.45 -11.58 -10.14
CA TRP A 35 1.57 -10.51 -10.62
C TRP A 35 0.10 -10.93 -10.73
N ILE A 36 -0.16 -12.22 -10.96
CA ILE A 36 -1.52 -12.76 -11.05
C ILE A 36 -2.16 -12.80 -9.66
N GLU A 37 -1.42 -13.30 -8.67
CA GLU A 37 -1.86 -13.40 -7.28
C GLU A 37 -2.16 -12.01 -6.71
N TRP A 38 -1.27 -11.04 -6.93
CA TRP A 38 -1.50 -9.64 -6.60
C TRP A 38 -2.78 -9.10 -7.25
N GLY A 39 -2.94 -9.30 -8.56
CA GLY A 39 -4.10 -8.81 -9.29
C GLY A 39 -5.42 -9.43 -8.83
N LEU A 40 -5.45 -10.73 -8.56
CA LEU A 40 -6.64 -11.43 -8.07
C LEU A 40 -7.02 -10.97 -6.66
N VAL A 41 -6.07 -10.91 -5.74
CA VAL A 41 -6.36 -10.49 -4.36
C VAL A 41 -6.83 -9.04 -4.33
N LEU A 42 -6.17 -8.13 -5.05
CA LEU A 42 -6.60 -6.74 -5.10
C LEU A 42 -7.98 -6.57 -5.75
N ALA A 43 -8.29 -7.31 -6.81
CA ALA A 43 -9.61 -7.27 -7.42
C ALA A 43 -10.70 -7.71 -6.41
N VAL A 44 -10.46 -8.79 -5.66
CA VAL A 44 -11.37 -9.24 -4.60
C VAL A 44 -11.50 -8.20 -3.49
N CYS A 45 -10.37 -7.64 -3.04
CA CYS A 45 -10.39 -6.66 -1.97
C CYS A 45 -11.13 -5.37 -2.38
N TRP A 46 -10.91 -4.83 -3.57
CA TRP A 46 -11.65 -3.63 -4.02
C TRP A 46 -13.12 -3.92 -4.30
N ALA A 47 -13.48 -5.13 -4.75
CA ALA A 47 -14.87 -5.54 -4.83
C ALA A 47 -15.55 -5.63 -3.45
N ALA A 48 -14.83 -6.09 -2.43
CA ALA A 48 -15.34 -6.25 -1.07
C ALA A 48 -15.35 -4.95 -0.25
N PHE A 49 -14.34 -4.10 -0.45
CA PHE A 49 -14.08 -2.86 0.30
C PHE A 49 -14.20 -1.65 -0.63
N ASN A 50 -15.41 -1.44 -1.15
CA ASN A 50 -15.66 -0.39 -2.13
C ASN A 50 -15.26 1.00 -1.58
N GLY A 51 -14.53 1.78 -2.38
CA GLY A 51 -14.01 3.11 -2.02
C GLY A 51 -12.67 3.09 -1.27
N ALA A 52 -12.18 1.91 -0.86
CA ALA A 52 -10.86 1.79 -0.24
C ALA A 52 -9.74 1.82 -1.28
N HIS A 53 -8.65 2.51 -0.99
CA HIS A 53 -7.44 2.47 -1.80
C HIS A 53 -6.62 1.22 -1.51
N ILE A 54 -6.60 0.79 -0.25
CA ILE A 54 -5.88 -0.37 0.33
C ILE A 54 -4.35 -0.20 0.35
N LEU A 55 -3.80 0.42 -0.69
CA LEU A 55 -2.37 0.61 -0.89
C LEU A 55 -1.92 2.03 -0.53
N PRO A 56 -0.90 2.19 0.34
CA PRO A 56 -0.34 3.50 0.67
C PRO A 56 0.14 4.30 -0.53
N VAL A 57 0.70 3.64 -1.55
CA VAL A 57 1.16 4.32 -2.77
C VAL A 57 0.02 4.95 -3.59
N LEU A 58 -1.16 4.30 -3.63
CA LEU A 58 -2.35 4.85 -4.29
C LEU A 58 -2.94 5.99 -3.47
N THR A 59 -2.98 5.82 -2.14
CA THR A 59 -3.42 6.89 -1.24
C THR A 59 -2.52 8.11 -1.33
N ALA A 60 -1.20 7.94 -1.40
CA ALA A 60 -0.26 9.05 -1.58
C ALA A 60 -0.47 9.75 -2.92
N GLY A 61 -0.65 9.00 -4.01
CA GLY A 61 -0.98 9.56 -5.32
C GLY A 61 -2.29 10.37 -5.29
N SER A 62 -3.33 9.84 -4.65
CA SER A 62 -4.61 10.54 -4.49
C SER A 62 -4.44 11.80 -3.66
N MET A 63 -3.81 11.69 -2.48
CA MET A 63 -3.57 12.77 -1.54
C MET A 63 -2.80 13.93 -2.17
N PHE A 64 -1.72 13.64 -2.91
CA PHE A 64 -0.93 14.69 -3.55
C PHE A 64 -1.65 15.36 -4.72
N ASN A 65 -2.48 14.63 -5.47
CA ASN A 65 -3.25 15.22 -6.57
C ASN A 65 -4.47 16.00 -6.08
N SER A 66 -5.18 15.52 -5.06
CA SER A 66 -6.35 16.20 -4.50
C SER A 66 -6.02 17.25 -3.44
N GLN A 67 -4.77 17.26 -2.95
CA GLN A 67 -4.33 18.04 -1.78
C GLN A 67 -5.12 17.71 -0.48
N ASP A 68 -5.77 16.56 -0.42
CA ASP A 68 -6.47 16.06 0.76
C ASP A 68 -5.49 15.35 1.71
N TRP A 69 -4.67 16.15 2.38
CA TRP A 69 -3.66 15.65 3.32
C TRP A 69 -4.27 14.97 4.55
N GLU A 70 -5.40 15.47 5.06
CA GLU A 70 -6.03 14.92 6.26
C GLU A 70 -6.67 13.55 5.97
N GLY A 71 -7.47 13.44 4.90
CA GLY A 71 -8.07 12.18 4.50
C GLY A 71 -7.03 11.17 4.06
N GLY A 72 -6.04 11.60 3.26
CA GLY A 72 -4.96 10.75 2.79
C GLY A 72 -4.11 10.16 3.92
N LEU A 73 -3.65 10.98 4.86
CA LEU A 73 -2.86 10.51 6.00
C LEU A 73 -3.68 9.60 6.93
N THR A 74 -4.97 9.91 7.13
CA THR A 74 -5.87 9.05 7.91
C THR A 74 -6.01 7.67 7.27
N LYS A 75 -6.22 7.60 5.95
CA LYS A 75 -6.28 6.35 5.19
C LYS A 75 -4.96 5.57 5.29
N ILE A 76 -3.81 6.21 5.10
CA ILE A 76 -2.49 5.57 5.27
C ILE A 76 -2.34 5.00 6.68
N GLY A 77 -2.76 5.74 7.71
CA GLY A 77 -2.75 5.25 9.10
C GLY A 77 -3.54 3.97 9.30
N TRP A 78 -4.75 3.89 8.71
CA TRP A 78 -5.56 2.67 8.72
C TRP A 78 -4.92 1.50 7.97
N GLN A 79 -4.31 1.78 6.81
CA GLN A 79 -3.62 0.77 5.99
C GLN A 79 -2.41 0.18 6.74
N VAL A 80 -1.59 1.04 7.37
CA VAL A 80 -0.47 0.61 8.23
C VAL A 80 -1.01 -0.20 9.41
N GLY A 81 -2.07 0.26 10.08
CA GLY A 81 -2.70 -0.47 11.17
C GLY A 81 -3.17 -1.88 10.77
N GLY A 82 -3.76 -2.02 9.57
CA GLY A 82 -4.19 -3.32 9.06
C GLY A 82 -3.03 -4.27 8.79
N ALA A 83 -1.97 -3.77 8.16
CA ALA A 83 -0.78 -4.56 7.88
C ALA A 83 -0.04 -5.00 9.16
N VAL A 84 0.06 -4.09 10.15
CA VAL A 84 0.57 -4.39 11.50
C VAL A 84 -0.28 -5.44 12.20
N GLY A 85 -1.61 -5.37 12.04
CA GLY A 85 -2.54 -6.34 12.63
C GLY A 85 -2.25 -7.79 12.22
N VAL A 86 -1.76 -8.03 11.00
CA VAL A 86 -1.36 -9.36 10.52
C VAL A 86 -0.11 -9.86 11.25
N GLY A 87 0.91 -9.00 11.43
CA GLY A 87 2.11 -9.34 12.19
C GLY A 87 1.80 -9.68 13.65
N LEU A 88 0.90 -8.91 14.28
CA LEU A 88 0.43 -9.20 15.64
C LEU A 88 -0.35 -10.52 15.73
N LEU A 89 -1.22 -10.79 14.75
CA LEU A 89 -1.98 -12.04 14.70
C LEU A 89 -1.05 -13.26 14.59
N ALA A 90 -0.01 -13.17 13.76
CA ALA A 90 1.00 -14.23 13.63
C ALA A 90 1.73 -14.47 14.96
N ALA A 91 2.17 -13.40 15.64
CA ALA A 91 2.84 -13.49 16.93
C ALA A 91 1.98 -14.14 18.03
N ILE A 92 0.69 -13.78 18.12
CA ILE A 92 -0.23 -14.34 19.14
C ILE A 92 -0.58 -15.81 18.86
N THR A 93 -0.67 -16.20 17.58
CA THR A 93 -1.06 -17.56 17.19
C THR A 93 0.10 -18.55 17.22
N GLY A 94 1.32 -18.09 17.52
CA GLY A 94 2.52 -18.93 17.51
C GLY A 94 2.89 -19.44 16.12
N GLY A 95 2.35 -18.83 15.07
CA GLY A 95 2.82 -19.02 13.71
C GLY A 95 4.16 -18.32 13.53
N ASP A 96 5.00 -18.82 12.63
CA ASP A 96 6.12 -18.04 12.14
C ASP A 96 5.53 -16.71 11.66
N GLY A 97 6.06 -15.59 12.18
CA GLY A 97 5.70 -14.27 11.68
C GLY A 97 5.71 -14.29 10.16
N VAL A 98 4.77 -13.58 9.51
CA VAL A 98 4.82 -13.44 8.05
C VAL A 98 6.25 -13.06 7.66
N PRO A 99 6.96 -13.88 6.84
CA PRO A 99 8.33 -13.56 6.48
C PRO A 99 8.29 -12.34 5.57
N TYR A 100 8.46 -11.16 6.16
CA TYR A 100 8.71 -9.96 5.39
C TYR A 100 10.19 -9.93 5.04
N PRO A 101 10.54 -9.55 3.81
CA PRO A 101 11.93 -9.27 3.48
C PRO A 101 12.40 -8.15 4.41
N GLU A 102 13.33 -8.44 5.32
CA GLU A 102 13.90 -7.42 6.19
C GLU A 102 14.46 -6.29 5.31
N VAL A 103 13.91 -5.09 5.45
CA VAL A 103 14.53 -3.89 4.90
C VAL A 103 15.69 -3.54 5.82
N LEU A 104 16.82 -4.21 5.62
CA LEU A 104 17.99 -4.07 6.49
C LEU A 104 18.71 -2.73 6.30
N GLU A 105 18.50 -2.05 5.18
CA GLU A 105 19.16 -0.78 4.85
C GLU A 105 18.29 0.09 3.93
N PHE A 106 18.40 1.42 4.07
CA PHE A 106 17.78 2.38 3.14
C PHE A 106 18.32 2.22 1.71
N ASN A 107 17.44 2.14 0.70
CA ASN A 107 17.84 1.80 -0.66
C ASN A 107 18.45 3.03 -1.34
N THR A 108 19.68 2.91 -1.84
CA THR A 108 20.39 4.01 -2.50
C THR A 108 20.50 3.83 -4.02
N ASP A 109 19.94 2.74 -4.56
CA ASP A 109 19.95 2.45 -5.98
C ASP A 109 19.01 3.37 -6.76
N LEU A 110 19.52 3.99 -7.83
CA LEU A 110 18.72 4.85 -8.69
C LEU A 110 17.62 4.07 -9.41
N GLY A 111 17.87 2.81 -9.78
CA GLY A 111 16.90 1.95 -10.44
C GLY A 111 15.68 1.72 -9.57
N HIS A 112 15.85 1.45 -8.29
CA HIS A 112 14.76 1.38 -7.31
C HIS A 112 13.90 2.64 -7.30
N TRP A 113 14.51 3.81 -7.15
CA TRP A 113 13.77 5.08 -7.08
C TRP A 113 13.06 5.42 -8.40
N LEU A 114 13.67 5.11 -9.54
CA LEU A 114 13.03 5.24 -10.85
C LEU A 114 11.84 4.28 -11.00
N THR A 115 11.98 3.04 -10.54
CA THR A 115 10.88 2.06 -10.53
C THR A 115 9.73 2.54 -9.66
N MET A 116 10.00 3.06 -8.46
CA MET A 116 8.97 3.62 -7.59
C MET A 116 8.26 4.82 -8.24
N PHE A 117 9.02 5.75 -8.84
CA PHE A 117 8.47 6.95 -9.47
C PHE A 117 7.63 6.61 -10.72
N ILE A 118 8.19 5.83 -11.65
CA ILE A 118 7.50 5.46 -12.89
C ILE A 118 6.32 4.52 -12.58
N GLY A 119 6.54 3.52 -11.72
CA GLY A 119 5.51 2.58 -11.28
C GLY A 119 4.35 3.28 -10.58
N GLY A 120 4.64 4.20 -9.66
CA GLY A 120 3.61 5.01 -9.00
C GLY A 120 2.77 5.84 -9.98
N GLY A 121 3.42 6.45 -10.98
CA GLY A 121 2.73 7.14 -12.06
C GLY A 121 1.79 6.25 -12.87
N LEU A 122 2.30 5.12 -13.36
CA LEU A 122 1.56 4.18 -14.19
C LEU A 122 0.39 3.53 -13.44
N VAL A 123 0.63 3.05 -12.22
CA VAL A 123 -0.41 2.39 -11.44
C VAL A 123 -1.50 3.39 -11.06
N TYR A 124 -1.13 4.60 -10.64
CA TYR A 124 -2.12 5.61 -10.26
C TYR A 124 -2.97 6.08 -11.44
N ILE A 125 -2.37 6.34 -12.62
CA ILE A 125 -3.14 6.81 -13.77
C ILE A 125 -4.11 5.73 -14.27
N VAL A 126 -3.66 4.46 -14.29
CA VAL A 126 -4.54 3.34 -14.67
C VAL A 126 -5.67 3.19 -13.66
N TRP A 127 -5.33 3.16 -12.36
CA TRP A 127 -6.30 3.01 -11.28
C TRP A 127 -7.34 4.13 -11.27
N SER A 128 -6.91 5.39 -11.35
CA SER A 128 -7.82 6.55 -11.33
C SER A 128 -8.65 6.72 -12.60
N SER A 129 -8.24 6.10 -13.72
CA SER A 129 -9.01 6.11 -14.97
C SER A 129 -10.01 4.96 -15.09
N CYS A 130 -9.96 3.97 -14.20
CA CYS A 130 -10.82 2.80 -14.25
C CYS A 130 -12.06 2.96 -13.35
N ASP A 131 -13.21 2.52 -13.85
CA ASP A 131 -14.39 2.31 -13.00
C ASP A 131 -14.23 0.99 -12.23
N LEU A 132 -14.00 1.08 -10.93
CA LEU A 132 -13.82 -0.08 -10.05
C LEU A 132 -15.15 -0.81 -9.76
N THR A 133 -16.29 -0.25 -10.14
CA THR A 133 -17.59 -0.91 -10.05
C THR A 133 -17.89 -1.82 -11.25
N ASP A 134 -17.19 -1.59 -12.38
CA ASP A 134 -17.20 -2.50 -13.52
C ASP A 134 -16.08 -3.55 -13.37
N LEU A 135 -16.42 -4.82 -13.61
CA LEU A 135 -15.48 -5.94 -13.50
C LEU A 135 -14.25 -5.77 -14.39
N LYS A 136 -14.42 -5.14 -15.57
CA LYS A 136 -13.29 -4.88 -16.48
C LYS A 136 -12.35 -3.80 -15.90
N GLY A 137 -12.89 -2.67 -15.45
CA GLY A 137 -12.10 -1.59 -14.86
C GLY A 137 -11.40 -2.03 -13.58
N LEU A 138 -12.13 -2.73 -12.71
CA LEU A 138 -11.60 -3.40 -11.52
C LEU A 138 -10.42 -4.31 -11.87
N GLY A 139 -10.58 -5.19 -12.85
CA GLY A 139 -9.54 -6.11 -13.29
C GLY A 139 -8.31 -5.37 -13.82
N VAL A 140 -8.50 -4.42 -14.74
CA VAL A 140 -7.39 -3.65 -15.32
C VAL A 140 -6.58 -2.94 -14.24
N ALA A 141 -7.25 -2.25 -13.31
CA ALA A 141 -6.59 -1.56 -12.22
C ALA A 141 -5.81 -2.54 -11.31
N ALA A 142 -6.43 -3.66 -10.93
CA ALA A 142 -5.81 -4.60 -10.00
C ALA A 142 -4.61 -5.32 -10.61
N PHE A 143 -4.71 -5.77 -11.86
CA PHE A 143 -3.59 -6.40 -12.55
C PHE A 143 -2.49 -5.41 -12.94
N ALA A 144 -2.80 -4.12 -13.13
CA ALA A 144 -1.76 -3.09 -13.28
C ALA A 144 -0.89 -2.97 -12.02
N VAL A 145 -1.51 -3.00 -10.83
CA VAL A 145 -0.76 -3.06 -9.58
C VAL A 145 0.08 -4.34 -9.51
N GLY A 146 -0.50 -5.50 -9.83
CA GLY A 146 0.24 -6.77 -9.80
C GLY A 146 1.44 -6.79 -10.74
N MET A 147 1.31 -6.23 -11.94
CA MET A 147 2.43 -6.09 -12.88
C MET A 147 3.51 -5.14 -12.34
N ALA A 148 3.13 -4.04 -11.70
CA ALA A 148 4.08 -3.13 -11.07
C ALA A 148 4.83 -3.81 -9.90
N ALA A 149 4.14 -4.62 -9.09
CA ALA A 149 4.75 -5.43 -8.05
C ALA A 149 5.81 -6.37 -8.64
N ALA A 150 5.46 -7.11 -9.69
CA ALA A 150 6.40 -8.02 -10.37
C ALA A 150 7.54 -7.31 -11.11
N ALA A 151 7.34 -6.04 -11.50
CA ALA A 151 8.40 -5.18 -12.04
C ALA A 151 9.35 -4.63 -10.98
N GLY A 152 9.13 -4.94 -9.69
CA GLY A 152 9.99 -4.55 -8.58
C GLY A 152 9.53 -3.33 -7.81
N MET A 153 8.30 -2.85 -8.01
CA MET A 153 7.75 -1.77 -7.19
C MET A 153 7.50 -2.28 -5.76
N ALA A 154 8.06 -1.58 -4.77
CA ALA A 154 7.88 -1.90 -3.36
C ALA A 154 6.48 -1.44 -2.88
N LEU A 155 5.52 -2.37 -2.89
CA LEU A 155 4.13 -2.14 -2.45
C LEU A 155 3.87 -2.60 -1.02
N THR A 156 4.84 -3.29 -0.40
CA THR A 156 4.68 -4.02 0.86
C THR A 156 5.08 -3.23 2.11
N GLY A 157 5.52 -1.97 1.98
CA GLY A 157 6.18 -1.26 3.08
C GLY A 157 5.35 -1.05 4.36
N GLY A 158 4.01 -1.07 4.29
CA GLY A 158 3.16 -1.06 5.49
C GLY A 158 3.20 -2.37 6.27
N ALA A 159 3.49 -3.47 5.58
CA ALA A 159 3.59 -4.80 6.12
C ALA A 159 5.01 -5.07 6.67
N ASP A 160 6.03 -4.50 6.04
CA ASP A 160 7.40 -4.45 6.56
C ASP A 160 7.44 -3.72 7.93
N LEU A 161 6.64 -2.65 8.09
CA LEU A 161 6.38 -1.98 9.37
C LEU A 161 5.68 -2.87 10.41
N GLY A 162 4.83 -3.80 9.97
CA GLY A 162 4.16 -4.79 10.82
C GLY A 162 5.15 -5.74 11.50
N THR A 163 6.16 -6.20 10.76
CA THR A 163 7.28 -6.97 11.32
C THR A 163 8.09 -6.20 12.34
N ASN A 164 8.32 -4.90 12.09
CA ASN A 164 9.08 -4.06 13.02
C ASN A 164 8.35 -3.90 14.36
N ILE A 165 7.02 -3.93 14.36
CA ILE A 165 6.21 -3.89 15.59
C ILE A 165 6.16 -5.25 16.28
N SER A 166 6.07 -6.37 15.55
CA SER A 166 6.17 -7.69 16.18
C SER A 166 7.52 -7.91 16.85
N GLY A 167 8.62 -7.44 16.23
CA GLY A 167 9.95 -7.48 16.84
C GLY A 167 10.07 -6.68 18.13
N LEU A 168 9.34 -5.56 18.26
CA LEU A 168 9.27 -4.79 19.51
C LEU A 168 8.51 -5.53 20.62
N ILE A 169 7.47 -6.29 20.26
CA ILE A 169 6.67 -7.09 21.21
C ILE A 169 7.52 -8.22 21.81
N ASP A 170 8.44 -8.79 21.04
CA ASP A 170 9.38 -9.83 21.49
C ASP A 170 10.64 -9.28 22.19
N GLY A 171 10.65 -7.99 22.54
CA GLY A 171 11.74 -7.34 23.27
C GLY A 171 12.90 -6.86 22.39
N GLY A 172 12.71 -6.84 21.07
CA GLY A 172 13.64 -6.26 20.09
C GLY A 172 13.52 -4.74 19.95
N SER A 173 14.15 -4.18 18.93
CA SER A 173 14.13 -2.75 18.62
C SER A 173 13.23 -2.42 17.44
N PHE A 174 12.59 -1.25 17.47
CA PHE A 174 11.89 -0.71 16.30
C PHE A 174 12.90 -0.28 15.23
N ASP A 175 12.78 -0.83 14.04
CA ASP A 175 13.62 -0.46 12.90
C ASP A 175 13.08 0.82 12.23
N VAL A 176 13.85 1.90 12.42
CA VAL A 176 13.58 3.23 11.89
C VAL A 176 13.90 3.32 10.40
N GLU A 177 14.80 2.48 9.89
CA GLU A 177 15.17 2.48 8.47
C GLU A 177 14.08 1.86 7.61
N GLY A 178 13.44 0.78 8.07
CA GLY A 178 12.24 0.23 7.44
C GLY A 178 11.07 1.23 7.40
N LEU A 179 10.84 1.98 8.49
CA LEU A 179 9.87 3.08 8.48
C LEU A 179 10.25 4.17 7.46
N ALA A 180 11.52 4.58 7.43
CA ALA A 180 12.01 5.59 6.50
C ALA A 180 11.88 5.13 5.04
N MET A 181 12.17 3.85 4.76
CA MET A 181 12.00 3.25 3.44
C MET A 181 10.52 3.23 3.02
N PHE A 182 9.62 2.80 3.90
CA PHE A 182 8.18 2.81 3.62
C PHE A 182 7.70 4.20 3.23
N LEU A 183 8.06 5.21 4.03
CA LEU A 183 7.69 6.59 3.78
C LEU A 183 8.28 7.08 2.46
N ALA A 184 9.57 6.84 2.22
CA ALA A 184 10.25 7.26 0.99
C ALA A 184 9.65 6.61 -0.26
N ASN A 185 9.40 5.29 -0.25
CA ASN A 185 8.75 4.58 -1.34
C ASN A 185 7.35 5.14 -1.63
N THR A 186 6.56 5.35 -0.58
CA THR A 186 5.20 5.90 -0.68
C THR A 186 5.20 7.31 -1.25
N ILE A 187 6.11 8.17 -0.80
CA ILE A 187 6.26 9.54 -1.30
C ILE A 187 6.71 9.54 -2.76
N VAL A 188 7.75 8.78 -3.11
CA VAL A 188 8.27 8.76 -4.49
C VAL A 188 7.24 8.22 -5.48
N ALA A 189 6.49 7.18 -5.10
CA ALA A 189 5.37 6.69 -5.91
C ALA A 189 4.27 7.74 -6.08
N GLY A 190 3.91 8.44 -5.00
CA GLY A 190 2.94 9.53 -5.05
C GLY A 190 3.40 10.70 -5.93
N LEU A 191 4.70 11.05 -5.91
CA LEU A 191 5.25 12.07 -6.80
C LEU A 191 5.17 11.64 -8.28
N GLY A 192 5.41 10.36 -8.55
CA GLY A 192 5.17 9.74 -9.84
C GLY A 192 3.73 9.89 -10.31
N ALA A 193 2.76 9.61 -9.42
CA ALA A 193 1.34 9.81 -9.67
C ALA A 193 0.99 11.25 -10.03
N VAL A 194 1.52 12.24 -9.30
CA VAL A 194 1.34 13.68 -9.63
C VAL A 194 1.87 13.99 -11.02
N MET A 195 3.06 13.50 -11.36
CA MET A 195 3.65 13.73 -12.67
C MET A 195 2.78 13.12 -13.78
N ALA A 196 2.29 11.89 -13.59
CA ALA A 196 1.45 11.21 -14.56
C ALA A 196 0.14 11.97 -14.84
N VAL A 197 -0.52 12.48 -13.80
CA VAL A 197 -1.73 13.31 -13.95
C VAL A 197 -1.42 14.58 -14.74
N LYS A 198 -0.35 15.30 -14.38
CA LYS A 198 0.04 16.53 -15.09
C LYS A 198 0.38 16.30 -16.56
N VAL A 199 1.05 15.19 -16.88
CA VAL A 199 1.29 14.81 -18.28
C VAL A 199 -0.04 14.56 -18.98
N ASN A 200 -0.96 13.81 -18.36
CA ASN A 200 -2.25 13.50 -18.95
C ASN A 200 -3.13 14.73 -19.18
N GLU A 201 -3.11 15.71 -18.27
CA GLU A 201 -3.81 17.00 -18.43
C GLU A 201 -3.23 17.89 -19.54
N SER A 202 -1.98 17.65 -19.93
CA SER A 202 -1.29 18.42 -20.97
C SER A 202 -1.47 17.88 -22.40
N LEU A 203 -2.07 16.69 -22.53
CA LEU A 203 -2.37 16.02 -23.80
C LEU A 203 -3.77 16.40 -24.32
#